data_AF-A0A2V6W999-F1
#
_entry.id   AF-A0A2V6W999-F1
#
_cell.length_a   1.000
_cell.length_b   1.000
_cell.length_c   1.000
_cell.angle_alpha   90.00
_cell.angle_beta   90.00
_cell.angle_gamma   90.00
#
_symmetry.space_group_name_H-M   'P 1'
#
loop_
_entity.id
_entity.type
_entity.pdbx_description
1 polymer ?
#
loop_
_entity_poly.entity_id
_entity_poly.type
_entity_poly.pdbx_seq_one_letter_code
_entity_poly.pdbx_strand_id
1 'polypeptide(L)' 'PEFYYAEAYHQQYLAKNPGGYCGLGGTGVACPAGLGEVAGHR' A
#
# COMPACT_ATOMS: atom_id res chain seq x y z
N PRO A 1 -2.40 24.53 0.33
CA PRO A 1 -3.27 24.26 1.50
C PRO A 1 -2.39 23.69 2.62
N GLU A 2 -2.71 23.97 3.88
CA GLU A 2 -1.98 23.40 5.02
C GLU A 2 -2.24 21.88 5.12
N PHE A 3 -1.21 21.12 5.50
CA PHE A 3 -1.27 19.67 5.71
C PHE A 3 -1.32 19.35 7.20
N TYR A 4 -2.24 18.49 7.61
CA TYR A 4 -2.42 18.10 9.00
C TYR A 4 -2.08 16.62 9.17
N TYR A 5 -1.17 16.33 10.11
CA TYR A 5 -0.81 14.97 10.46
C TYR A 5 -1.94 14.30 11.26
N ALA A 6 -2.18 13.03 10.99
CA ALA A 6 -2.98 12.18 11.85
C ALA A 6 -2.26 11.90 13.18
N GLU A 7 -3.02 11.54 14.21
CA GLU A 7 -2.54 11.19 15.53
C GLU A 7 -1.48 10.06 15.48
N ALA A 8 -0.57 10.03 16.45
CA ALA A 8 0.57 9.11 16.47
C ALA A 8 0.18 7.62 16.41
N TYR A 9 -1.02 7.28 16.89
CA TYR A 9 -1.58 5.93 16.80
C TYR A 9 -1.79 5.47 15.35
N HIS A 10 -2.24 6.37 14.47
CA HIS A 10 -2.50 6.07 13.06
C HIS A 10 -1.21 5.86 12.26
N GLN A 11 -0.10 6.43 12.72
CA GLN A 11 1.19 6.28 12.05
C GLN A 11 1.66 4.83 12.12
N GLN A 12 2.00 4.27 10.95
CA GLN A 12 2.43 2.87 10.78
C GLN A 12 1.46 1.84 11.39
N TYR A 13 0.14 2.12 11.40
CA TYR A 13 -0.86 1.28 12.06
C TYR A 13 -0.81 -0.19 11.63
N LEU A 14 -0.71 -0.47 10.32
CA LEU A 14 -0.70 -1.84 9.79
C LEU A 14 0.59 -2.60 10.13
N ALA A 15 1.72 -1.92 10.32
CA ALA A 15 2.94 -2.56 10.80
C ALA A 15 2.82 -2.95 12.28
N LYS A 16 2.14 -2.12 13.09
CA LYS A 16 1.84 -2.40 14.50
C LYS A 16 0.76 -3.46 14.68
N ASN A 17 -0.15 -3.59 13.71
CA ASN A 17 -1.27 -4.53 13.72
C ASN A 17 -1.25 -5.38 12.44
N PRO A 18 -0.44 -6.46 12.39
CA PRO A 18 -0.24 -7.24 11.15
C PRO A 18 -1.51 -7.91 10.60
N GLY A 19 -2.51 -8.18 11.45
CA GLY A 19 -3.85 -8.64 11.05
C GLY A 19 -4.88 -7.51 10.90
N GLY A 20 -4.44 -6.25 11.00
CA GLY A 20 -5.28 -5.07 10.89
C GLY A 20 -5.86 -4.92 9.50
N TYR A 21 -7.10 -4.46 9.42
CA TYR A 21 -7.79 -4.31 8.14
C TYR A 21 -7.33 -3.04 7.42
N CYS A 22 -6.78 -3.20 6.22
CA CYS A 22 -6.34 -2.10 5.35
C CYS A 22 -7.49 -1.53 4.50
N GLY A 23 -8.50 -2.35 4.16
CA GLY A 23 -9.64 -1.91 3.34
C GLY A 23 -9.37 -1.78 1.85
N LEU A 24 -8.17 -2.10 1.38
CA LEU A 24 -7.83 -2.08 -0.05
C LEU A 24 -8.22 -3.39 -0.72
N GLY A 25 -9.15 -3.34 -1.67
CA GLY A 25 -9.62 -4.49 -2.46
C GLY A 25 -8.77 -4.83 -3.69
N GLY A 26 -7.56 -4.26 -3.80
CA GLY A 26 -6.79 -4.26 -5.05
C GLY A 26 -7.43 -3.36 -6.13
N THR A 27 -6.70 -3.10 -7.22
CA THR A 27 -7.19 -2.24 -8.31
C THR A 27 -8.03 -2.99 -9.35
N GLY A 28 -8.00 -4.33 -9.33
CA GLY A 28 -8.63 -5.15 -10.37
C GLY A 28 -8.01 -5.00 -11.76
N VAL A 29 -6.95 -4.19 -11.90
CA VAL A 29 -6.26 -3.96 -13.18
C VAL A 29 -5.24 -5.08 -13.39
N ALA A 30 -5.38 -5.81 -14.51
CA ALA A 30 -4.36 -6.76 -14.94
C ALA A 30 -3.11 -6.01 -15.40
N CYS A 31 -1.93 -6.55 -15.08
CA CYS A 31 -0.68 -6.03 -15.63
C CYS A 31 -0.74 -6.10 -17.17
N PRO A 32 -0.38 -5.03 -17.90
CA PRO A 32 -0.28 -5.10 -19.34
C PRO A 32 0.78 -6.13 -19.74
N ALA A 33 0.46 -7.00 -20.70
CA ALA A 33 1.40 -7.98 -21.22
C ALA A 33 2.66 -7.27 -21.75
N GLY A 34 3.85 -7.74 -21.35
CA GLY A 34 5.14 -7.18 -21.79
C GLY A 34 5.85 -6.24 -20.81
N LEU A 35 5.31 -5.99 -19.61
CA LEU A 35 6.01 -5.20 -18.57
C LEU A 35 6.92 -6.04 -17.63
N GLY A 36 6.93 -7.37 -17.79
CA GLY A 36 7.57 -8.32 -16.88
C GLY A 36 9.09 -8.48 -17.01
N GLU A 37 9.74 -7.86 -18.00
CA GLU A 37 11.17 -8.05 -18.24
C GLU A 37 12.07 -7.14 -17.37
N VAL A 38 11.51 -6.10 -16.72
CA VAL A 38 12.31 -5.12 -15.95
C VAL A 38 12.08 -5.11 -14.43
N ALA A 39 11.20 -5.96 -13.90
CA ALA A 39 10.92 -6.03 -12.46
C ALA A 39 11.46 -7.32 -11.83
N GLY A 40 12.72 -7.65 -12.13
CA GLY A 40 13.51 -8.59 -11.34
C GLY A 40 14.21 -7.85 -10.21
N HIS A 41 13.65 -7.89 -9.00
CA HIS A 41 14.41 -7.67 -7.78
C HIS A 41 14.22 -8.87 -6.87
N ARG A 42 15.37 -9.44 -6.47
CA ARG A 42 15.55 -10.51 -5.49
C ARG A 42 14.64 -10.38 -4.27
#